data_AF-A0A1D2QB23-F1
#
_entry.id   AF-A0A1D2QB23-F1
#
_cell.length_a   1.000
_cell.length_b   1.000
_cell.length_c   1.000
_cell.angle_alpha   90.00
_cell.angle_beta   90.00
_cell.angle_gamma   90.00
#
_symmetry.space_group_name_H-M   'P 1'
#
loop_
_entity.id
_entity.type
_entity.pdbx_description
1 polymer ?
#
loop_
_entity_poly.entity_id
_entity_poly.type
_entity_poly.pdbx_seq_one_letter_code
_entity_poly.pdbx_strand_id
1 'polypeptide(L)'
;MSFEKHWTKELYQLLQDPDAEDSKIVEFIENSIPNEEGRLIDNKRKMFLGADSPDKEKERQVKFIKPINAFANVVQKQPYRFLFVGFNDDRTFMGISDWGADGGQTLYDVDESKIQNLIEGSLEPTPNVERYKIHDDGRDGVIFVIMSADIPPVLTSKSINEQSGKSILEVGVAYTRKGSTNRKMRHSDYRVLIERREELINEKFESVAQDLNQVVGIPSDQLEEMDLSVSASNEGVPVREVLSTDATEDIDDQLTIAAKNWNSTGELISDRRTLYRFYKRRSDLELTDTKLECLIRSFLSAYLAGYHWINEWLMKNQTIDPVLERCIEQDINGNNIRSVERVIFMMDKDGLLQDLDDMYDFSSSEADDFIQRCGDDPQSKVDHCITRSTAEVGNVTYTLSEIIENNEDGEAALESLIDELLQSDDSLARSKLRAIELALLSRQSGITP
;
A
#
# COMPACT_ATOMS: atom_id res chain seq x y z
N MET A 1 -4.93 7.09 30.08
CA MET A 1 -3.85 8.05 29.80
C MET A 1 -2.60 7.54 30.53
N SER A 2 -1.78 6.72 29.88
CA SER A 2 -0.53 6.23 30.46
C SER A 2 0.65 7.02 29.89
N PHE A 3 1.64 7.28 30.73
CA PHE A 3 2.96 7.88 30.49
C PHE A 3 3.67 7.39 29.20
N GLU A 4 3.25 7.79 28.02
CA GLU A 4 4.03 7.58 26.79
C GLU A 4 5.17 8.60 26.73
N LYS A 5 6.28 8.14 27.31
CA LYS A 5 7.51 8.83 27.70
C LYS A 5 8.10 9.77 26.63
N HIS A 6 8.47 10.98 27.08
CA HIS A 6 9.18 12.04 26.36
C HIS A 6 10.67 11.79 26.10
N TRP A 7 11.21 10.62 26.44
CA TRP A 7 12.66 10.35 26.38
C TRP A 7 13.27 10.55 25.00
N THR A 8 12.51 10.34 23.90
CA THR A 8 13.03 10.57 22.54
C THR A 8 13.36 12.04 22.28
N LYS A 9 12.55 12.95 22.81
CA LYS A 9 12.79 14.40 22.71
C LYS A 9 13.90 14.84 23.68
N GLU A 10 13.90 14.31 24.89
CA GLU A 10 14.93 14.60 25.91
C GLU A 10 16.32 14.17 25.44
N LEU A 11 16.45 12.95 24.89
CA LEU A 11 17.71 12.48 24.32
C LEU A 11 18.14 13.35 23.13
N TYR A 12 17.21 13.72 22.25
CA TYR A 12 17.54 14.60 21.12
C TYR A 12 18.02 15.97 21.59
N GLN A 13 17.38 16.55 22.61
CA GLN A 13 17.83 17.81 23.23
C GLN A 13 19.22 17.67 23.86
N LEU A 14 19.47 16.56 24.55
CA LEU A 14 20.78 16.28 25.15
C LEU A 14 21.89 16.13 24.10
N LEU A 15 21.58 15.53 22.95
CA LEU A 15 22.51 15.41 21.81
C LEU A 15 22.78 16.75 21.11
N GLN A 16 21.80 17.66 21.13
CA GLN A 16 21.89 18.99 20.54
C GLN A 16 22.55 20.02 21.47
N ASP A 17 22.70 19.70 22.75
CA ASP A 17 23.33 20.57 23.74
C ASP A 17 24.87 20.49 23.59
N PRO A 18 25.54 21.58 23.15
CA PRO A 18 26.99 21.57 22.96
C PRO A 18 27.77 21.44 24.28
N ASP A 19 27.13 21.68 25.42
CA ASP A 19 27.73 21.58 26.76
C ASP A 19 27.44 20.23 27.43
N ALA A 20 26.68 19.33 26.79
CA ALA A 20 26.41 18.01 27.31
C ALA A 20 27.66 17.13 27.26
N GLU A 21 27.98 16.49 28.39
CA GLU A 21 29.06 15.50 28.47
C GLU A 21 28.60 14.15 27.92
N ASP A 22 29.43 13.48 27.14
CA ASP A 22 29.13 12.15 26.56
C ASP A 22 28.75 11.10 27.60
N SER A 23 29.36 11.16 28.79
CA SER A 23 29.02 10.28 29.93
C SER A 23 27.57 10.44 30.39
N LYS A 24 27.01 11.66 30.33
CA LYS A 24 25.59 11.91 30.65
C LYS A 24 24.66 11.38 29.56
N ILE A 25 25.08 11.43 28.30
CA ILE A 25 24.34 10.83 27.18
C ILE A 25 24.29 9.32 27.35
N VAL A 26 25.43 8.68 27.64
CA VAL A 26 25.52 7.24 27.91
C VAL A 26 24.65 6.86 29.11
N GLU A 27 24.78 7.57 30.24
CA GLU A 27 23.99 7.33 31.45
C GLU A 27 22.48 7.45 31.17
N PHE A 28 22.06 8.43 30.37
CA PHE A 28 20.67 8.59 29.97
C PHE A 28 20.17 7.40 29.15
N ILE A 29 20.97 6.93 28.19
CA ILE A 29 20.63 5.79 27.33
C ILE A 29 20.43 4.52 28.17
N GLU A 30 21.34 4.25 29.11
CA GLU A 30 21.30 3.06 29.97
C GLU A 30 20.11 3.08 30.94
N ASN A 31 19.80 4.24 31.52
CA ASN A 31 18.85 4.33 32.63
C ASN A 31 17.43 4.74 32.23
N SER A 32 17.27 5.56 31.19
CA SER A 32 16.00 6.24 30.88
C SER A 32 15.22 5.61 29.72
N ILE A 33 15.92 4.99 28.77
CA ILE A 33 15.31 4.37 27.59
C ILE A 33 14.67 3.01 27.98
N PRO A 34 13.65 2.50 27.28
CA PRO A 34 13.17 1.13 27.49
C PRO A 34 14.22 0.07 27.10
N ASN A 35 14.27 -1.05 27.84
CA ASN A 35 15.18 -2.17 27.57
C ASN A 35 14.85 -2.98 26.30
N GLU A 36 13.68 -2.78 25.71
CA GLU A 36 13.22 -3.56 24.56
C GLU A 36 13.59 -2.87 23.25
N GLU A 37 14.44 -3.51 22.44
CA GLU A 37 14.60 -3.13 21.03
C GLU A 37 13.25 -3.16 20.34
N GLY A 38 12.92 -2.07 19.67
CA GLY A 38 11.56 -1.86 19.21
C GLY A 38 11.50 -0.95 18.00
N ARG A 39 10.35 -0.32 17.84
CA ARG A 39 10.09 0.57 16.69
C ARG A 39 10.90 1.87 16.74
N LEU A 40 11.42 2.27 17.90
CA LEU A 40 12.12 3.55 18.10
C LEU A 40 13.63 3.42 18.34
N ILE A 41 14.13 2.23 18.68
CA ILE A 41 15.53 1.99 19.00
C ILE A 41 16.05 0.70 18.39
N ASP A 42 17.32 0.71 18.01
CA ASP A 42 18.08 -0.45 17.55
C ASP A 42 19.50 -0.33 18.11
N ASN A 43 19.97 -1.34 18.84
CA ASN A 43 21.33 -1.41 19.34
C ASN A 43 22.16 -2.24 18.37
N LYS A 44 23.38 -1.78 18.11
CA LYS A 44 24.35 -2.51 17.30
C LYS A 44 25.70 -2.40 17.97
N ARG A 45 26.21 -3.54 18.43
CA ARG A 45 27.55 -3.58 19.02
C ARG A 45 28.63 -3.07 18.07
N LYS A 46 28.53 -3.40 16.78
CA LYS A 46 29.47 -2.97 15.74
C LYS A 46 28.80 -2.86 14.38
N MET A 47 29.20 -1.86 13.61
CA MET A 47 28.82 -1.68 12.21
C MET A 47 30.00 -1.12 11.40
N PHE A 48 30.19 -1.68 10.22
CA PHE A 48 31.27 -1.32 9.28
C PHE A 48 30.65 -0.84 7.97
N LEU A 49 31.36 0.02 7.25
CA LEU A 49 31.01 0.39 5.88
C LEU A 49 32.04 -0.11 4.88
N GLY A 50 33.32 0.16 5.08
CA GLY A 50 34.38 -0.26 4.17
C GLY A 50 34.76 -1.73 4.37
N ALA A 51 35.19 -2.42 3.31
CA ALA A 51 35.79 -3.75 3.37
C ALA A 51 36.84 -3.93 2.26
N ASP A 52 37.72 -4.93 2.39
CA ASP A 52 38.75 -5.21 1.38
C ASP A 52 38.19 -5.76 0.05
N SER A 53 36.93 -6.20 0.05
CA SER A 53 36.23 -6.74 -1.13
C SER A 53 35.00 -5.88 -1.45
N PRO A 54 34.78 -5.49 -2.72
CA PRO A 54 33.63 -4.71 -3.15
C PRO A 54 32.27 -5.34 -2.78
N ASP A 55 32.17 -6.66 -2.81
CA ASP A 55 30.91 -7.36 -2.48
C ASP A 55 30.63 -7.32 -0.98
N LYS A 56 31.67 -7.48 -0.15
CA LYS A 56 31.56 -7.33 1.32
C LYS A 56 31.28 -5.89 1.72
N GLU A 57 31.86 -4.92 1.02
CA GLU A 57 31.58 -3.49 1.23
C GLU A 57 30.11 -3.18 0.92
N LYS A 58 29.59 -3.66 -0.21
CA LYS A 58 28.15 -3.53 -0.54
C LYS A 58 27.25 -4.19 0.49
N GLU A 59 27.56 -5.41 0.95
CA GLU A 59 26.79 -6.10 1.98
C GLU A 59 26.75 -5.30 3.30
N ARG A 60 27.88 -4.70 3.67
CA ARG A 60 28.01 -3.84 4.86
C ARG A 60 27.19 -2.55 4.71
N GLN A 61 27.28 -1.90 3.57
CA GLN A 61 26.45 -0.73 3.24
C GLN A 61 24.95 -1.05 3.32
N VAL A 62 24.52 -2.21 2.81
CA VAL A 62 23.14 -2.68 2.92
C VAL A 62 22.69 -2.89 4.36
N LYS A 63 23.53 -3.51 5.19
CA LYS A 63 23.25 -3.72 6.62
C LYS A 63 23.07 -2.40 7.39
N PHE A 64 23.69 -1.32 6.90
CA PHE A 64 23.53 0.03 7.45
C PHE A 64 22.29 0.75 6.90
N ILE A 65 22.05 0.71 5.59
CA ILE A 65 20.93 1.42 4.94
C ILE A 65 19.56 0.83 5.32
N LYS A 66 19.47 -0.49 5.48
CA LYS A 66 18.19 -1.16 5.75
C LYS A 66 17.54 -0.71 7.07
N PRO A 67 18.25 -0.60 8.20
CA PRO A 67 17.74 0.02 9.42
C PRO A 67 17.29 1.48 9.23
N ILE A 68 18.06 2.30 8.51
CA ILE A 68 17.70 3.71 8.25
C ILE A 68 16.37 3.81 7.50
N ASN A 69 16.25 3.05 6.41
CA ASN A 69 15.00 2.96 5.65
C ASN A 69 13.84 2.50 6.55
N ALA A 70 14.06 1.44 7.32
CA ALA A 70 13.03 0.89 8.20
C ALA A 70 12.58 1.88 9.29
N PHE A 71 13.51 2.67 9.85
CA PHE A 71 13.21 3.69 10.86
C PHE A 71 12.49 4.90 10.30
N ALA A 72 12.89 5.39 9.13
CA ALA A 72 12.23 6.51 8.48
C ALA A 72 10.73 6.21 8.21
N ASN A 73 10.41 4.94 7.96
CA ASN A 73 9.08 4.41 7.64
C ASN A 73 8.26 3.91 8.85
N VAL A 74 8.67 4.20 10.09
CA VAL A 74 7.89 3.82 11.27
C VAL A 74 6.72 4.78 11.47
N VAL A 75 5.50 4.24 11.53
CA VAL A 75 4.30 5.02 11.89
C VAL A 75 4.17 5.08 13.41
N GLN A 76 4.88 6.02 14.03
CA GLN A 76 4.69 6.37 15.44
C GLN A 76 4.78 7.89 15.62
N LYS A 77 4.06 8.42 16.62
CA LYS A 77 3.97 9.86 16.88
C LYS A 77 5.31 10.49 17.30
N GLN A 78 6.27 9.68 17.73
CA GLN A 78 7.58 10.13 18.15
C GLN A 78 8.40 10.58 16.91
N PRO A 79 8.92 11.82 16.91
CA PRO A 79 9.62 12.40 15.76
C PRO A 79 11.00 11.79 15.52
N TYR A 80 11.64 11.27 16.57
CA TYR A 80 13.02 10.78 16.55
C TYR A 80 13.07 9.28 16.79
N ARG A 81 13.89 8.59 15.98
CA ARG A 81 14.26 7.17 16.15
C ARG A 81 15.77 7.07 16.20
N PHE A 82 16.29 6.10 16.96
CA PHE A 82 17.70 6.04 17.29
C PHE A 82 18.32 4.69 16.87
N LEU A 83 19.43 4.77 16.16
CA LEU A 83 20.32 3.62 15.94
C LEU A 83 21.60 3.86 16.75
N PHE A 84 21.80 3.03 17.78
CA PHE A 84 22.91 3.12 18.72
C PHE A 84 24.01 2.15 18.33
N VAL A 85 25.17 2.67 17.92
CA VAL A 85 26.33 1.87 17.51
C VAL A 85 27.41 1.94 18.59
N GLY A 86 27.85 0.79 19.08
CA GLY A 86 28.73 0.65 20.26
C GLY A 86 28.00 0.25 21.54
N PHE A 87 26.70 -0.06 21.43
CA PHE A 87 25.86 -0.50 22.54
C PHE A 87 25.51 -1.99 22.38
N ASN A 88 25.43 -2.70 23.50
CA ASN A 88 24.93 -4.07 23.54
C ASN A 88 23.39 -4.09 23.51
N ASP A 89 22.78 -5.28 23.34
CA ASP A 89 21.31 -5.40 23.26
C ASP A 89 20.62 -4.92 24.55
N ASP A 90 21.29 -5.03 25.70
CA ASP A 90 20.86 -4.50 27.01
C ASP A 90 21.13 -2.99 27.22
N ARG A 91 21.66 -2.32 26.18
CA ARG A 91 22.04 -0.90 26.12
C ARG A 91 23.26 -0.54 26.94
N THR A 92 24.03 -1.50 27.44
CA THR A 92 25.32 -1.21 28.06
C THR A 92 26.27 -0.64 27.01
N PHE A 93 26.94 0.47 27.31
CA PHE A 93 27.92 1.07 26.41
C PHE A 93 29.23 0.26 26.40
N MET A 94 29.47 -0.42 25.29
CA MET A 94 30.63 -1.30 25.09
C MET A 94 31.73 -0.65 24.25
N GLY A 95 31.41 0.44 23.56
CA GLY A 95 32.26 1.01 22.53
C GLY A 95 32.29 0.19 21.25
N ILE A 96 32.69 0.86 20.17
CA ILE A 96 33.04 0.25 18.89
C ILE A 96 34.51 -0.15 19.01
N SER A 97 34.79 -1.37 19.48
CA SER A 97 36.17 -1.84 19.66
C SER A 97 36.96 -1.80 18.36
N ASP A 98 38.21 -1.35 18.43
CA ASP A 98 39.17 -1.41 17.33
C ASP A 98 39.34 -2.85 16.81
N TRP A 99 39.03 -3.04 15.52
CA TRP A 99 39.47 -4.16 14.69
C TRP A 99 39.11 -5.58 15.19
N GLY A 100 37.89 -6.00 14.89
CA GLY A 100 37.60 -7.43 14.73
C GLY A 100 38.32 -8.02 13.51
N ALA A 101 38.55 -9.34 13.51
CA ALA A 101 39.22 -10.13 12.44
C ALA A 101 38.64 -9.98 11.01
N ASP A 102 37.58 -9.20 10.83
CA ASP A 102 36.88 -8.97 9.58
C ASP A 102 37.38 -7.73 8.79
N GLY A 103 38.26 -6.89 9.38
CA GLY A 103 38.86 -5.69 8.78
C GLY A 103 37.84 -4.60 8.36
N GLY A 104 38.27 -3.35 8.17
CA GLY A 104 37.48 -2.28 7.52
C GLY A 104 37.13 -1.05 8.39
N GLN A 105 36.69 0.03 7.73
CA GLN A 105 36.32 1.31 8.38
C GLN A 105 35.00 1.17 9.14
N THR A 106 35.01 1.50 10.44
CA THR A 106 33.79 1.54 11.26
C THR A 106 32.95 2.78 10.91
N LEU A 107 31.67 2.81 11.29
CA LEU A 107 30.84 4.01 11.11
C LEU A 107 31.36 5.24 11.87
N TYR A 108 32.20 5.03 12.89
CA TYR A 108 32.88 6.10 13.61
C TYR A 108 33.99 6.74 12.75
N ASP A 109 34.76 5.92 12.04
CA ASP A 109 35.92 6.38 11.25
C ASP A 109 35.54 7.02 9.91
N VAL A 110 34.35 6.71 9.40
CA VAL A 110 33.90 7.19 8.09
C VAL A 110 33.49 8.66 8.17
N ASP A 111 33.85 9.44 7.14
CA ASP A 111 33.44 10.83 7.04
C ASP A 111 31.92 10.98 6.88
N GLU A 112 31.37 12.06 7.41
CA GLU A 112 29.93 12.36 7.36
C GLU A 112 29.42 12.46 5.93
N SER A 113 30.19 13.12 5.05
CA SER A 113 29.86 13.25 3.64
C SER A 113 29.70 11.89 2.95
N LYS A 114 30.54 10.90 3.30
CA LYS A 114 30.47 9.55 2.73
C LYS A 114 29.24 8.79 3.21
N ILE A 115 28.83 8.99 4.47
CA ILE A 115 27.58 8.41 4.99
C ILE A 115 26.38 9.05 4.30
N GLN A 116 26.37 10.39 4.20
CA GLN A 116 25.27 11.12 3.59
C GLN A 116 25.09 10.77 2.11
N ASN A 117 26.20 10.74 1.35
CA ASN A 117 26.19 10.30 -0.05
C ASN A 117 25.69 8.86 -0.22
N LEU A 118 25.99 7.98 0.74
CA LEU A 118 25.48 6.61 0.73
C LEU A 118 23.97 6.58 0.96
N ILE A 119 23.46 7.36 1.91
CA ILE A 119 22.02 7.45 2.18
C ILE A 119 21.29 8.04 0.97
N GLU A 120 21.77 9.16 0.41
CA GLU A 120 21.21 9.82 -0.76
C GLU A 120 21.24 8.93 -2.01
N GLY A 121 22.35 8.24 -2.25
CA GLY A 121 22.49 7.31 -3.37
C GLY A 121 21.68 6.02 -3.22
N SER A 122 21.13 5.74 -2.02
CA SER A 122 20.41 4.50 -1.74
C SER A 122 18.93 4.68 -1.44
N LEU A 123 18.48 5.86 -1.02
CA LEU A 123 17.11 6.10 -0.55
C LEU A 123 16.47 7.30 -1.23
N GLU A 124 15.26 7.09 -1.75
CA GLU A 124 14.47 8.16 -2.37
C GLU A 124 13.01 8.14 -1.85
N PRO A 125 12.49 9.27 -1.34
CA PRO A 125 13.23 10.49 -1.01
C PRO A 125 14.25 10.25 0.12
N THR A 126 15.29 11.07 0.19
CA THR A 126 16.34 10.92 1.21
C THR A 126 15.79 11.28 2.60
N PRO A 127 15.82 10.37 3.58
CA PRO A 127 15.39 10.68 4.95
C PRO A 127 16.40 11.60 5.64
N ASN A 128 15.92 12.45 6.56
CA ASN A 128 16.81 13.24 7.41
C ASN A 128 17.44 12.36 8.50
N VAL A 129 18.77 12.28 8.49
CA VAL A 129 19.56 11.48 9.41
C VAL A 129 20.69 12.34 9.96
N GLU A 130 20.72 12.51 11.28
CA GLU A 130 21.81 13.20 11.98
C GLU A 130 22.72 12.18 12.65
N ARG A 131 24.02 12.48 12.72
CA ARG A 131 25.02 11.59 13.32
C ARG A 131 25.75 12.30 14.46
N TYR A 132 25.80 11.65 15.60
CA TYR A 132 26.55 12.09 16.78
C TYR A 132 27.62 11.06 17.11
N LYS A 133 28.85 11.53 17.29
CA LYS A 133 29.93 10.71 17.84
C LYS A 133 29.97 10.94 19.33
N ILE A 134 30.13 9.86 20.10
CA ILE A 134 30.27 9.91 21.55
C ILE A 134 31.57 9.23 21.94
N HIS A 135 32.20 9.72 23.01
CA HIS A 135 33.40 9.18 23.62
C HIS A 135 33.25 9.14 25.14
N ASP A 136 33.16 7.95 25.72
CA ASP A 136 33.03 7.77 27.18
C ASP A 136 33.93 6.63 27.67
N ASP A 137 34.58 6.83 28.82
CA ASP A 137 35.55 5.90 29.42
C ASP A 137 36.57 5.30 28.43
N GLY A 138 37.10 6.14 27.53
CA GLY A 138 38.09 5.73 26.51
C GLY A 138 37.52 4.87 25.37
N ARG A 139 36.20 4.85 25.20
CA ARG A 139 35.50 4.07 24.17
C ARG A 139 34.70 4.98 23.26
N ASP A 140 34.70 4.65 21.97
CA ASP A 140 34.02 5.41 20.93
C ASP A 140 32.68 4.79 20.53
N GLY A 141 31.68 5.63 20.24
CA GLY A 141 30.35 5.22 19.81
C GLY A 141 29.75 6.19 18.79
N VAL A 142 28.69 5.73 18.12
CA VAL A 142 27.93 6.58 17.17
C VAL A 142 26.45 6.43 17.43
N ILE A 143 25.74 7.56 17.47
CA ILE A 143 24.29 7.63 17.56
C ILE A 143 23.77 8.24 16.26
N PHE A 144 22.90 7.52 15.56
CA PHE A 144 22.15 8.08 14.44
C PHE A 144 20.75 8.44 14.90
N VAL A 145 20.34 9.68 14.63
CA VAL A 145 18.98 10.16 14.82
C VAL A 145 18.30 10.17 13.46
N ILE A 146 17.34 9.27 13.28
CA ILE A 146 16.53 9.17 12.06
C ILE A 146 15.20 9.87 12.32
N MET A 147 14.89 10.90 11.54
CA MET A 147 13.61 11.58 11.61
C MET A 147 12.55 10.83 10.81
N SER A 148 11.28 11.02 11.19
CA SER A 148 10.18 10.58 10.34
C SER A 148 10.23 11.28 8.99
N ALA A 149 10.12 10.50 7.91
CA ALA A 149 9.92 11.06 6.60
C ALA A 149 8.41 11.25 6.35
N ASP A 150 8.04 12.38 5.73
CA ASP A 150 6.66 12.64 5.30
C ASP A 150 6.24 11.74 4.14
N ILE A 151 7.21 11.32 3.34
CA ILE A 151 7.07 10.39 2.23
C ILE A 151 7.99 9.21 2.53
N PRO A 152 7.48 7.97 2.56
CA PRO A 152 8.29 6.81 2.90
C PRO A 152 9.45 6.61 1.91
N PRO A 153 10.72 6.70 2.35
CA PRO A 153 11.87 6.34 1.51
C PRO A 153 11.75 4.91 0.98
N VAL A 154 12.06 4.74 -0.30
CA VAL A 154 12.26 3.44 -0.96
C VAL A 154 13.73 3.26 -1.34
N LEU A 155 14.14 2.02 -1.52
CA LEU A 155 15.51 1.69 -1.92
C LEU A 155 15.70 1.86 -3.43
N THR A 156 16.69 2.65 -3.83
CA THR A 156 17.02 2.91 -5.25
C THR A 156 18.23 2.11 -5.73
N SER A 157 19.06 1.62 -4.81
CA SER A 157 20.27 0.85 -5.15
C SER A 157 19.94 -0.53 -5.72
N LYS A 158 20.58 -0.90 -6.85
CA LYS A 158 20.47 -2.21 -7.52
C LYS A 158 20.48 -3.37 -6.50
N SER A 159 19.53 -4.28 -6.64
CA SER A 159 19.31 -5.43 -5.75
C SER A 159 20.59 -6.23 -5.50
N ILE A 160 20.87 -6.52 -4.23
CA ILE A 160 22.03 -7.32 -3.82
C ILE A 160 21.51 -8.69 -3.38
N ASN A 161 21.90 -9.72 -4.12
CA ASN A 161 21.61 -11.11 -3.81
C ASN A 161 22.74 -11.70 -2.96
N GLU A 162 22.40 -12.51 -1.95
CA GLU A 162 23.37 -13.40 -1.31
C GLU A 162 23.95 -14.36 -2.35
N GLN A 163 25.14 -14.92 -2.05
CA GLN A 163 25.72 -16.04 -2.81
C GLN A 163 24.78 -17.27 -2.88
N SER A 164 23.80 -17.34 -1.97
CA SER A 164 22.75 -18.36 -1.92
C SER A 164 21.58 -18.13 -2.91
N GLY A 165 21.59 -17.01 -3.65
CA GLY A 165 20.49 -16.60 -4.53
C GLY A 165 19.33 -15.88 -3.83
N LYS A 166 19.39 -15.73 -2.49
CA LYS A 166 18.37 -15.01 -1.72
C LYS A 166 18.61 -13.49 -1.80
N SER A 167 17.60 -12.72 -2.20
CA SER A 167 17.70 -11.25 -2.21
C SER A 167 17.81 -10.70 -0.79
N ILE A 168 18.90 -9.97 -0.50
CA ILE A 168 19.12 -9.26 0.78
C ILE A 168 18.32 -7.96 0.79
N LEU A 169 18.19 -7.35 -0.40
CA LEU A 169 17.63 -6.04 -0.62
C LEU A 169 17.05 -5.93 -2.04
N GLU A 170 15.83 -5.43 -2.15
CA GLU A 170 15.08 -5.28 -3.40
C GLU A 170 14.88 -3.79 -3.71
N VAL A 171 15.13 -3.42 -4.96
CA VAL A 171 14.89 -2.07 -5.49
C VAL A 171 13.40 -1.76 -5.46
N GLY A 172 13.04 -0.52 -5.14
CA GLY A 172 11.65 -0.05 -5.11
C GLY A 172 10.87 -0.47 -3.87
N VAL A 173 11.51 -1.17 -2.92
CA VAL A 173 10.85 -1.65 -1.70
C VAL A 173 11.15 -0.72 -0.53
N ALA A 174 10.11 -0.35 0.21
CA ALA A 174 10.26 0.23 1.54
C ALA A 174 10.22 -0.86 2.62
N TYR A 175 11.03 -0.69 3.65
CA TYR A 175 11.04 -1.51 4.86
C TYR A 175 10.45 -0.70 6.01
N THR A 176 9.89 -1.39 7.01
CA THR A 176 9.42 -0.80 8.27
C THR A 176 9.80 -1.70 9.44
N ARG A 177 9.88 -1.16 10.66
CA ARG A 177 10.17 -1.95 11.88
C ARG A 177 8.91 -2.52 12.52
N LYS A 178 8.94 -3.81 12.84
CA LYS A 178 7.96 -4.48 13.70
C LYS A 178 8.70 -5.15 14.86
N GLY A 179 8.70 -4.50 16.02
CA GLY A 179 9.57 -4.89 17.14
C GLY A 179 11.04 -4.61 16.80
N SER A 180 11.92 -5.57 17.06
CA SER A 180 13.36 -5.52 16.71
C SER A 180 13.67 -5.92 15.26
N THR A 181 12.66 -6.32 14.47
CA THR A 181 12.87 -6.84 13.11
C THR A 181 12.45 -5.85 12.02
N ASN A 182 13.26 -5.78 10.96
CA ASN A 182 12.95 -5.05 9.73
C ASN A 182 12.17 -5.97 8.78
N ARG A 183 10.98 -5.56 8.33
CA ARG A 183 10.20 -6.27 7.31
C ARG A 183 9.86 -5.35 6.15
N LYS A 184 9.58 -5.93 4.99
CA LYS A 184 9.02 -5.17 3.86
C LYS A 184 7.69 -4.56 4.28
N MET A 185 7.47 -3.31 3.88
CA MET A 185 6.19 -2.63 4.05
C MET A 185 5.12 -3.33 3.22
N ARG A 186 3.93 -3.45 3.81
CA ARG A 186 2.72 -3.90 3.14
C ARG A 186 1.84 -2.68 2.87
N HIS A 187 0.85 -2.81 1.99
CA HIS A 187 -0.12 -1.74 1.71
C HIS A 187 -0.76 -1.16 2.98
N SER A 188 -1.09 -2.02 3.95
CA SER A 188 -1.60 -1.58 5.26
C SER A 188 -0.65 -0.63 6.00
N ASP A 189 0.66 -0.78 5.83
CA ASP A 189 1.65 0.11 6.45
C ASP A 189 1.73 1.46 5.72
N TYR A 190 1.59 1.46 4.38
CA TYR A 190 1.51 2.68 3.57
C TYR A 190 0.23 3.46 3.85
N ARG A 191 -0.91 2.78 3.94
CA ARG A 191 -2.20 3.40 4.26
C ARG A 191 -2.15 4.14 5.60
N VAL A 192 -1.54 3.53 6.61
CA VAL A 192 -1.38 4.16 7.92
C VAL A 192 -0.43 5.38 7.86
N LEU A 193 0.59 5.39 6.99
CA LEU A 193 1.41 6.59 6.74
C LEU A 193 0.61 7.71 6.06
N ILE A 194 -0.22 7.35 5.07
CA ILE A 194 -1.08 8.30 4.36
C ILE A 194 -2.11 8.91 5.31
N GLU A 195 -2.83 8.07 6.07
CA GLU A 195 -3.80 8.51 7.08
C GLU A 195 -3.14 9.43 8.12
N ARG A 196 -1.92 9.10 8.58
CA ARG A 196 -1.18 9.97 9.52
C ARG A 196 -0.75 11.29 8.88
N ARG A 197 -0.42 11.29 7.60
CA ARG A 197 -0.08 12.51 6.85
C ARG A 197 -1.30 13.40 6.67
N GLU A 198 -2.46 12.82 6.36
CA GLU A 198 -3.74 13.54 6.31
C GLU A 198 -4.09 14.15 7.66
N GLU A 199 -3.91 13.40 8.76
CA GLU A 199 -4.06 13.93 10.12
C GLU A 199 -3.13 15.14 10.37
N LEU A 200 -1.84 15.05 10.02
CA LEU A 200 -0.88 16.15 10.21
C LEU A 200 -1.18 17.37 9.33
N ILE A 201 -1.68 17.15 8.11
CA ILE A 201 -2.12 18.22 7.22
C ILE A 201 -3.34 18.91 7.82
N ASN A 202 -4.33 18.15 8.29
CA ASN A 202 -5.52 18.69 8.94
C ASN A 202 -5.18 19.44 10.23
N GLU A 203 -4.30 18.90 11.08
CA GLU A 203 -3.79 19.57 12.28
C GLU A 203 -3.10 20.92 11.93
N LYS A 204 -2.30 20.96 10.87
CA LYS A 204 -1.67 22.21 10.39
C LYS A 204 -2.68 23.19 9.82
N PHE A 205 -3.64 22.72 9.02
CA PHE A 205 -4.71 23.55 8.47
C PHE A 205 -5.57 24.17 9.56
N GLU A 206 -5.93 23.42 10.60
CA GLU A 206 -6.64 23.95 11.76
C GLU A 206 -5.81 24.99 12.51
N SER A 207 -4.50 24.79 12.67
CA SER A 207 -3.62 25.81 13.29
C SER A 207 -3.50 27.07 12.44
N VAL A 208 -3.40 26.93 11.11
CA VAL A 208 -3.33 28.07 10.18
C VAL A 208 -4.66 28.80 10.08
N ALA A 209 -5.79 28.08 10.14
CA ALA A 209 -7.12 28.68 10.19
C ALA A 209 -7.36 29.42 11.52
N GLN A 210 -6.80 28.94 12.63
CA GLN A 210 -6.79 29.65 13.90
C GLN A 210 -5.89 30.90 13.88
N ASP A 211 -4.74 30.84 13.21
CA ASP A 211 -3.82 31.98 13.04
C ASP A 211 -4.40 33.03 12.06
N LEU A 212 -5.09 32.59 11.00
CA LEU A 212 -5.80 33.49 10.07
C LEU A 212 -6.99 34.19 10.74
N ASN A 213 -7.66 33.56 11.71
CA ASN A 213 -8.66 34.23 12.54
C ASN A 213 -8.09 35.34 13.43
N GLN A 214 -6.76 35.44 13.60
CA GLN A 214 -6.10 36.57 14.27
C GLN A 214 -5.67 37.70 13.32
N VAL A 215 -5.74 37.49 11.99
CA VAL A 215 -5.37 38.50 10.97
C VAL A 215 -6.56 38.78 10.07
N VAL A 216 -7.66 39.31 10.63
CA VAL A 216 -8.73 39.91 9.83
C VAL A 216 -8.98 41.33 10.33
N GLY A 217 -8.39 42.28 9.59
CA GLY A 217 -8.56 43.71 9.75
C GLY A 217 -8.40 44.46 8.43
N ILE A 218 -8.73 43.82 7.29
CA ILE A 218 -8.79 44.50 5.98
C ILE A 218 -10.27 44.54 5.57
N PRO A 219 -10.88 45.73 5.53
CA PRO A 219 -12.28 45.87 5.18
C PRO A 219 -12.48 45.71 3.66
N SER A 220 -13.65 45.19 3.30
CA SER A 220 -14.02 44.64 1.99
C SER A 220 -13.87 45.61 0.80
N ASP A 221 -13.81 46.89 1.10
CA ASP A 221 -13.67 48.03 0.19
C ASP A 221 -12.27 48.14 -0.45
N GLN A 222 -11.24 47.46 0.06
CA GLN A 222 -9.92 47.39 -0.59
C GLN A 222 -9.74 46.20 -1.54
N LEU A 223 -10.69 45.26 -1.58
CA LEU A 223 -10.66 44.11 -2.50
C LEU A 223 -11.28 44.42 -3.87
N GLU A 224 -12.12 45.45 -3.98
CA GLU A 224 -12.79 45.82 -5.24
C GLU A 224 -11.89 46.58 -6.24
N GLU A 225 -10.72 47.10 -5.81
CA GLU A 225 -9.79 47.83 -6.68
C GLU A 225 -8.60 47.00 -7.20
N MET A 226 -8.52 45.70 -6.89
CA MET A 226 -7.47 44.83 -7.45
C MET A 226 -7.86 44.29 -8.83
N ASP A 227 -7.35 44.95 -9.87
CA ASP A 227 -7.45 44.53 -11.27
C ASP A 227 -6.56 43.29 -11.53
N LEU A 228 -7.11 42.09 -11.33
CA LEU A 228 -6.45 40.82 -11.67
C LEU A 228 -6.64 40.52 -13.16
N SER A 229 -5.72 40.99 -13.99
CA SER A 229 -5.68 40.62 -15.41
C SER A 229 -5.10 39.21 -15.58
N VAL A 230 -5.91 38.26 -16.03
CA VAL A 230 -5.47 36.94 -16.51
C VAL A 230 -5.39 36.99 -18.03
N SER A 231 -4.18 36.86 -18.59
CA SER A 231 -4.01 36.67 -20.03
C SER A 231 -4.16 35.18 -20.39
N ALA A 232 -5.07 34.88 -21.31
CA ALA A 232 -5.19 33.56 -21.91
C ALA A 232 -4.08 33.38 -22.98
N SER A 233 -3.08 32.55 -22.70
CA SER A 233 -2.14 32.06 -23.72
C SER A 233 -2.60 30.71 -24.25
N ASN A 234 -2.82 30.62 -25.57
CA ASN A 234 -3.34 29.46 -26.30
C ASN A 234 -2.33 28.30 -26.52
N GLU A 235 -1.29 28.19 -25.71
CA GLU A 235 -0.39 27.02 -25.69
C GLU A 235 -0.14 26.61 -24.23
N GLY A 236 -1.08 25.87 -23.66
CA GLY A 236 -1.00 25.36 -22.30
C GLY A 236 -2.19 24.45 -22.01
N VAL A 237 -1.91 23.25 -21.50
CA VAL A 237 -2.93 22.33 -20.98
C VAL A 237 -3.66 23.06 -19.85
N PRO A 238 -5.01 23.12 -19.83
CA PRO A 238 -5.74 23.83 -18.80
C PRO A 238 -5.48 23.19 -17.43
N VAL A 239 -4.75 23.93 -16.59
CA VAL A 239 -4.57 23.60 -15.16
C VAL A 239 -5.87 23.98 -14.44
N ARG A 240 -6.87 23.10 -14.55
CA ARG A 240 -8.05 23.12 -13.68
C ARG A 240 -8.45 21.74 -13.14
N GLU A 241 -7.65 20.70 -13.35
CA GLU A 241 -8.15 19.33 -13.17
C GLU A 241 -7.27 18.35 -12.36
N VAL A 242 -6.27 18.80 -11.57
CA VAL A 242 -5.39 17.84 -10.85
C VAL A 242 -5.15 18.12 -9.36
N LEU A 243 -5.56 19.25 -8.79
CA LEU A 243 -5.36 19.49 -7.35
C LEU A 243 -6.56 20.21 -6.73
N SER A 244 -7.72 19.55 -6.80
CA SER A 244 -8.77 19.79 -5.80
C SER A 244 -8.59 18.79 -4.67
N THR A 245 -8.45 19.28 -3.44
CA THR A 245 -8.45 18.50 -2.19
C THR A 245 -9.86 18.23 -1.68
N ASP A 246 -10.89 18.68 -2.39
CA ASP A 246 -12.26 18.31 -2.08
C ASP A 246 -12.49 16.90 -2.59
N ALA A 247 -13.04 16.02 -1.75
CA ALA A 247 -13.57 14.74 -2.23
C ALA A 247 -14.54 15.07 -3.36
N THR A 248 -14.27 14.60 -4.59
CA THR A 248 -15.19 14.81 -5.69
C THR A 248 -16.52 14.19 -5.28
N GLU A 249 -17.55 15.02 -5.08
CA GLU A 249 -18.90 14.52 -4.75
C GLU A 249 -19.44 13.63 -5.89
N ASP A 250 -18.91 13.84 -7.10
CA ASP A 250 -19.20 13.03 -8.26
C ASP A 250 -18.49 11.67 -8.21
N ILE A 251 -19.29 10.62 -8.40
CA ILE A 251 -18.84 9.23 -8.40
C ILE A 251 -18.07 8.90 -9.68
N ASP A 252 -18.38 9.56 -10.80
CA ASP A 252 -17.66 9.32 -12.06
C ASP A 252 -16.23 9.87 -12.02
N ASP A 253 -16.04 11.04 -11.40
CA ASP A 253 -14.72 11.61 -11.16
C ASP A 253 -13.89 10.72 -10.24
N GLN A 254 -14.50 10.14 -9.19
CA GLN A 254 -13.82 9.18 -8.31
C GLN A 254 -13.33 7.96 -9.11
N LEU A 255 -14.16 7.44 -10.02
CA LEU A 255 -13.76 6.32 -10.88
C LEU A 255 -12.67 6.72 -11.88
N THR A 256 -12.75 7.93 -12.44
CA THR A 256 -11.73 8.48 -13.34
C THR A 256 -10.37 8.55 -12.65
N ILE A 257 -10.33 9.04 -11.41
CA ILE A 257 -9.12 9.11 -10.60
C ILE A 257 -8.61 7.69 -10.30
N ALA A 258 -9.49 6.77 -9.90
CA ALA A 258 -9.10 5.38 -9.62
C ALA A 258 -8.50 4.70 -10.86
N ALA A 259 -9.11 4.85 -12.03
CA ALA A 259 -8.60 4.29 -13.29
C ALA A 259 -7.26 4.90 -13.71
N LYS A 260 -7.06 6.21 -13.52
CA LYS A 260 -5.77 6.89 -13.75
C LYS A 260 -4.68 6.39 -12.78
N ASN A 261 -5.03 6.22 -11.50
CA ASN A 261 -4.11 5.70 -10.49
C ASN A 261 -3.71 4.26 -10.79
N TRP A 262 -4.67 3.41 -11.17
CA TRP A 262 -4.40 2.04 -11.60
C TRP A 262 -3.45 2.01 -12.81
N ASN A 263 -3.69 2.81 -13.85
CA ASN A 263 -2.79 2.88 -15.00
C ASN A 263 -1.35 3.34 -14.68
N SER A 264 -1.18 4.16 -13.65
CA SER A 264 0.13 4.73 -13.28
C SER A 264 0.89 3.90 -12.25
N THR A 265 0.18 3.27 -11.31
CA THR A 265 0.76 2.57 -10.16
C THR A 265 0.54 1.05 -10.18
N GLY A 266 -0.37 0.56 -11.04
CA GLY A 266 -0.85 -0.82 -11.05
C GLY A 266 -1.84 -1.14 -9.92
N GLU A 267 -2.19 -0.18 -9.07
CA GLU A 267 -3.04 -0.44 -7.91
C GLU A 267 -4.53 -0.53 -8.28
N LEU A 268 -5.15 -1.66 -7.95
CA LEU A 268 -6.60 -1.89 -8.09
C LEU A 268 -7.36 -1.39 -6.86
N ILE A 269 -8.66 -1.11 -7.03
CA ILE A 269 -9.53 -0.68 -5.94
C ILE A 269 -9.74 -1.87 -4.99
N SER A 270 -9.14 -1.81 -3.80
CA SER A 270 -9.17 -2.90 -2.82
C SER A 270 -10.30 -2.78 -1.79
N ASP A 271 -10.87 -1.59 -1.61
CA ASP A 271 -11.99 -1.39 -0.69
C ASP A 271 -13.32 -1.82 -1.32
N ARG A 272 -13.90 -2.91 -0.80
CA ARG A 272 -15.18 -3.45 -1.29
C ARG A 272 -16.32 -2.45 -1.18
N ARG A 273 -16.37 -1.62 -0.13
CA ARG A 273 -17.44 -0.61 0.01
C ARG A 273 -17.40 0.40 -1.14
N THR A 274 -16.21 0.82 -1.56
CA THR A 274 -16.02 1.66 -2.74
C THR A 274 -16.50 0.96 -4.02
N LEU A 275 -16.16 -0.32 -4.21
CA LEU A 275 -16.68 -1.12 -5.34
C LEU A 275 -18.22 -1.21 -5.34
N TYR A 276 -18.83 -1.41 -4.18
CA TYR A 276 -20.30 -1.44 -4.04
C TYR A 276 -20.93 -0.08 -4.34
N ARG A 277 -20.27 1.05 -4.02
CA ARG A 277 -20.76 2.38 -4.40
C ARG A 277 -20.77 2.57 -5.91
N PHE A 278 -19.70 2.17 -6.60
CA PHE A 278 -19.67 2.19 -8.07
C PHE A 278 -20.78 1.32 -8.66
N TYR A 279 -21.00 0.13 -8.10
CA TYR A 279 -22.09 -0.75 -8.54
C TYR A 279 -23.48 -0.13 -8.30
N LYS A 280 -23.70 0.47 -7.12
CA LYS A 280 -24.99 1.11 -6.78
C LYS A 280 -25.29 2.27 -7.71
N ARG A 281 -24.28 3.08 -8.04
CA ARG A 281 -24.40 4.25 -8.92
C ARG A 281 -23.98 3.96 -10.36
N ARG A 282 -24.10 2.70 -10.82
CA ARG A 282 -23.65 2.27 -12.14
C ARG A 282 -24.24 3.07 -13.31
N SER A 283 -25.49 3.55 -13.16
CA SER A 283 -26.16 4.41 -14.14
C SER A 283 -25.55 5.81 -14.28
N ASP A 284 -24.80 6.25 -13.27
CA ASP A 284 -24.25 7.61 -13.19
C ASP A 284 -22.81 7.67 -13.72
N LEU A 285 -22.25 6.53 -14.17
CA LEU A 285 -20.85 6.41 -14.58
C LEU A 285 -20.71 6.52 -16.10
N GLU A 286 -19.77 7.35 -16.54
CA GLU A 286 -19.34 7.43 -17.93
C GLU A 286 -18.21 6.42 -18.18
N LEU A 287 -18.60 5.23 -18.65
CA LEU A 287 -17.73 4.06 -18.76
C LEU A 287 -16.85 4.08 -20.03
N THR A 288 -15.58 4.45 -19.85
CA THR A 288 -14.51 4.24 -20.84
C THR A 288 -13.95 2.81 -20.74
N ASP A 289 -13.22 2.33 -21.75
CA ASP A 289 -12.61 0.98 -21.67
C ASP A 289 -11.65 0.89 -20.48
N THR A 290 -10.85 1.93 -20.24
CA THR A 290 -9.96 1.96 -19.07
C THR A 290 -10.72 1.87 -17.76
N LYS A 291 -11.86 2.57 -17.62
CA LYS A 291 -12.68 2.51 -16.39
C LYS A 291 -13.32 1.13 -16.21
N LEU A 292 -13.85 0.54 -17.29
CA LEU A 292 -14.43 -0.80 -17.25
C LEU A 292 -13.39 -1.85 -16.89
N GLU A 293 -12.21 -1.82 -17.53
CA GLU A 293 -11.14 -2.76 -17.21
C GLU A 293 -10.69 -2.63 -15.75
N CYS A 294 -10.52 -1.40 -15.26
CA CYS A 294 -10.20 -1.14 -13.86
C CYS A 294 -11.24 -1.75 -12.91
N LEU A 295 -12.53 -1.58 -13.20
CA LEU A 295 -13.62 -2.16 -12.40
C LEU A 295 -13.61 -3.69 -12.44
N ILE A 296 -13.49 -4.30 -13.63
CA ILE A 296 -13.47 -5.76 -13.78
C ILE A 296 -12.31 -6.36 -12.96
N ARG A 297 -11.09 -5.85 -13.17
CA ARG A 297 -9.89 -6.31 -12.45
C ARG A 297 -10.03 -6.11 -10.95
N SER A 298 -10.56 -4.96 -10.52
CA SER A 298 -10.76 -4.67 -9.09
C SER A 298 -11.79 -5.61 -8.45
N PHE A 299 -12.91 -5.92 -9.13
CA PHE A 299 -13.93 -6.86 -8.65
C PHE A 299 -13.36 -8.27 -8.50
N LEU A 300 -12.64 -8.77 -9.52
CA LEU A 300 -12.00 -10.09 -9.47
C LEU A 300 -10.98 -10.18 -8.33
N SER A 301 -10.16 -9.13 -8.15
CA SER A 301 -9.21 -9.05 -7.03
C SER A 301 -9.88 -9.06 -5.65
N ALA A 302 -11.13 -8.58 -5.58
CA ALA A 302 -11.94 -8.53 -4.36
C ALA A 302 -12.78 -9.80 -4.12
N TYR A 303 -12.61 -10.84 -4.95
CA TYR A 303 -13.39 -12.09 -4.99
C TYR A 303 -14.88 -11.87 -5.32
N LEU A 304 -15.15 -10.98 -6.27
CA LEU A 304 -16.46 -10.73 -6.85
C LEU A 304 -16.41 -11.01 -8.35
N ALA A 305 -17.54 -11.38 -8.95
CA ALA A 305 -17.56 -11.71 -10.38
C ALA A 305 -17.62 -10.44 -11.25
N GLY A 306 -18.26 -9.37 -10.78
CA GLY A 306 -18.33 -8.11 -11.53
C GLY A 306 -19.21 -8.21 -12.77
N TYR A 307 -20.30 -8.99 -12.69
CA TYR A 307 -21.22 -9.32 -13.79
C TYR A 307 -21.56 -8.11 -14.66
N HIS A 308 -22.04 -7.03 -14.03
CA HIS A 308 -22.49 -5.85 -14.76
C HIS A 308 -21.37 -5.23 -15.61
N TRP A 309 -20.16 -5.10 -15.09
CA TRP A 309 -19.02 -4.53 -15.82
C TRP A 309 -18.56 -5.40 -16.98
N ILE A 310 -18.59 -6.73 -16.79
CA ILE A 310 -18.30 -7.69 -17.84
C ILE A 310 -19.33 -7.59 -18.96
N ASN A 311 -20.62 -7.52 -18.61
CA ASN A 311 -21.69 -7.34 -19.59
C ASN A 311 -21.52 -6.03 -20.37
N GLU A 312 -21.29 -4.91 -19.69
CA GLU A 312 -21.05 -3.61 -20.35
C GLU A 312 -19.84 -3.68 -21.31
N TRP A 313 -18.77 -4.34 -20.90
CA TRP A 313 -17.61 -4.56 -21.76
C TRP A 313 -17.97 -5.39 -22.99
N LEU A 314 -18.67 -6.52 -22.83
CA LEU A 314 -19.08 -7.39 -23.93
C LEU A 314 -20.00 -6.67 -24.92
N MET A 315 -20.96 -5.89 -24.42
CA MET A 315 -21.86 -5.09 -25.25
C MET A 315 -21.10 -4.07 -26.12
N LYS A 316 -19.98 -3.54 -25.61
CA LYS A 316 -19.15 -2.55 -26.31
C LYS A 316 -18.11 -3.18 -27.24
N ASN A 317 -17.40 -4.21 -26.77
CA ASN A 317 -16.18 -4.74 -27.39
C ASN A 317 -16.35 -6.15 -27.99
N GLN A 318 -17.52 -6.77 -27.86
CA GLN A 318 -17.89 -8.11 -28.37
C GLN A 318 -17.10 -9.29 -27.76
N THR A 319 -15.95 -9.06 -27.13
CA THR A 319 -15.18 -10.08 -26.42
C THR A 319 -14.56 -9.52 -25.13
N ILE A 320 -14.45 -10.38 -24.11
CA ILE A 320 -13.79 -10.08 -22.83
C ILE A 320 -12.35 -10.61 -22.78
N ASP A 321 -11.97 -11.47 -23.73
CA ASP A 321 -10.75 -12.28 -23.66
C ASP A 321 -9.49 -11.44 -23.40
N PRO A 322 -9.26 -10.28 -24.07
CA PRO A 322 -8.07 -9.46 -23.81
C PRO A 322 -7.97 -8.94 -22.37
N VAL A 323 -9.11 -8.68 -21.71
CA VAL A 323 -9.14 -8.25 -20.30
C VAL A 323 -8.80 -9.41 -19.39
N LEU A 324 -9.36 -10.60 -19.66
CA LEU A 324 -9.08 -11.80 -18.87
C LEU A 324 -7.64 -12.26 -19.04
N GLU A 325 -7.09 -12.23 -20.26
CA GLU A 325 -5.67 -12.48 -20.53
C GLU A 325 -4.78 -11.56 -19.67
N ARG A 326 -5.08 -10.24 -19.64
CA ARG A 326 -4.34 -9.31 -18.78
C ARG A 326 -4.51 -9.60 -17.28
N CYS A 327 -5.70 -10.03 -16.84
CA CYS A 327 -5.91 -10.48 -15.47
C CYS A 327 -5.01 -11.68 -15.14
N ILE A 328 -4.96 -12.66 -16.05
CA ILE A 328 -4.17 -13.88 -15.94
C ILE A 328 -2.70 -13.52 -15.81
N GLU A 329 -2.17 -12.72 -16.73
CA GLU A 329 -0.76 -12.35 -16.77
C GLU A 329 -0.31 -11.50 -15.56
N GLN A 330 -1.17 -10.62 -15.04
CA GLN A 330 -0.72 -9.51 -14.19
C GLN A 330 -1.27 -9.55 -12.75
N ASP A 331 -2.45 -10.13 -12.51
CA ASP A 331 -3.16 -10.00 -11.23
C ASP A 331 -3.40 -11.31 -10.49
N ILE A 332 -3.17 -12.45 -11.13
CA ILE A 332 -3.48 -13.74 -10.53
C ILE A 332 -2.54 -14.11 -9.40
N ASN A 333 -3.14 -14.65 -8.35
CA ASN A 333 -2.48 -15.28 -7.22
C ASN A 333 -3.39 -16.40 -6.65
N GLY A 334 -2.83 -17.22 -5.76
CA GLY A 334 -3.57 -18.35 -5.17
C GLY A 334 -4.85 -17.97 -4.42
N ASN A 335 -5.08 -16.71 -4.05
CA ASN A 335 -6.34 -16.34 -3.41
C ASN A 335 -7.46 -16.01 -4.42
N ASN A 336 -7.14 -15.37 -5.55
CA ASN A 336 -8.15 -14.89 -6.51
C ASN A 336 -8.34 -15.82 -7.71
N ILE A 337 -7.43 -16.78 -7.95
CA ILE A 337 -7.50 -17.68 -9.11
C ILE A 337 -8.88 -18.32 -9.27
N ARG A 338 -9.45 -18.87 -8.19
CA ARG A 338 -10.76 -19.51 -8.24
C ARG A 338 -11.90 -18.56 -8.67
N SER A 339 -11.78 -17.28 -8.34
CA SER A 339 -12.79 -16.29 -8.76
C SER A 339 -12.69 -16.00 -10.26
N VAL A 340 -11.45 -15.89 -10.77
CA VAL A 340 -11.17 -15.71 -12.20
C VAL A 340 -11.62 -16.94 -13.00
N GLU A 341 -11.23 -18.14 -12.56
CA GLU A 341 -11.64 -19.41 -13.15
C GLU A 341 -13.16 -19.55 -13.24
N ARG A 342 -13.89 -19.20 -12.18
CA ARG A 342 -15.36 -19.25 -12.19
C ARG A 342 -15.97 -18.31 -13.23
N VAL A 343 -15.41 -17.11 -13.39
CA VAL A 343 -15.87 -16.17 -14.42
C VAL A 343 -15.60 -16.74 -15.81
N ILE A 344 -14.39 -17.24 -16.07
CA ILE A 344 -14.02 -17.85 -17.35
C ILE A 344 -14.90 -19.09 -17.65
N PHE A 345 -15.14 -19.93 -16.64
CA PHE A 345 -16.01 -21.10 -16.72
C PHE A 345 -17.48 -20.74 -17.01
N MET A 346 -18.02 -19.72 -16.32
CA MET A 346 -19.36 -19.23 -16.62
C MET A 346 -19.46 -18.80 -18.08
N MET A 347 -18.42 -18.17 -18.63
CA MET A 347 -18.37 -17.62 -19.98
C MET A 347 -18.00 -18.63 -21.10
N ASP A 348 -17.85 -19.92 -20.79
CA ASP A 348 -17.49 -20.97 -21.78
C ASP A 348 -16.16 -20.72 -22.50
N LYS A 349 -15.16 -20.22 -21.78
CA LYS A 349 -13.84 -19.91 -22.33
C LYS A 349 -12.81 -20.98 -21.93
N ASP A 350 -13.00 -22.21 -22.41
CA ASP A 350 -12.14 -23.36 -22.14
C ASP A 350 -10.65 -23.11 -22.46
N GLY A 351 -10.35 -22.41 -23.56
CA GLY A 351 -8.98 -22.03 -23.92
C GLY A 351 -8.28 -21.20 -22.84
N LEU A 352 -8.97 -20.22 -22.25
CA LEU A 352 -8.42 -19.40 -21.17
C LEU A 352 -8.29 -20.17 -19.84
N LEU A 353 -9.13 -21.19 -19.61
CA LEU A 353 -8.94 -22.11 -18.48
C LEU A 353 -7.72 -23.02 -18.69
N GLN A 354 -7.48 -23.47 -19.92
CA GLN A 354 -6.30 -24.27 -20.24
C GLN A 354 -5.02 -23.44 -20.04
N ASP A 355 -5.01 -22.18 -20.49
CA ASP A 355 -3.90 -21.26 -20.27
C ASP A 355 -3.61 -21.07 -18.77
N LEU A 356 -4.67 -21.00 -17.95
CA LEU A 356 -4.54 -20.91 -16.49
C LEU A 356 -3.90 -22.15 -15.86
N ASP A 357 -4.40 -23.33 -16.24
CA ASP A 357 -3.90 -24.61 -15.74
C ASP A 357 -2.43 -24.84 -16.13
N ASP A 358 -2.07 -24.50 -17.37
CA ASP A 358 -0.71 -24.63 -17.89
C ASP A 358 0.27 -23.64 -17.22
N MET A 359 -0.19 -22.42 -16.89
CA MET A 359 0.68 -21.36 -16.35
C MET A 359 0.87 -21.45 -14.84
N TYR A 360 -0.13 -21.94 -14.08
CA TYR A 360 -0.16 -21.80 -12.63
C TYR A 360 -0.56 -23.07 -11.88
N ASP A 361 0.36 -23.62 -11.09
CA ASP A 361 0.09 -24.74 -10.17
C ASP A 361 -0.31 -24.23 -8.78
N PHE A 362 -1.52 -23.69 -8.66
CA PHE A 362 -2.10 -23.32 -7.36
C PHE A 362 -2.98 -24.44 -6.83
N SER A 363 -2.80 -24.83 -5.55
CA SER A 363 -3.62 -25.86 -4.90
C SER A 363 -5.12 -25.54 -4.80
N SER A 364 -5.50 -24.28 -5.06
CA SER A 364 -6.86 -23.77 -5.05
C SER A 364 -7.47 -23.64 -6.45
N SER A 365 -6.70 -23.96 -7.50
CA SER A 365 -7.17 -24.02 -8.89
C SER A 365 -8.25 -25.11 -9.02
N GLU A 366 -9.29 -24.79 -9.76
CA GLU A 366 -10.34 -25.72 -10.22
C GLU A 366 -10.39 -25.78 -11.76
N ALA A 367 -9.38 -25.26 -12.46
CA ALA A 367 -9.35 -25.16 -13.92
C ALA A 367 -9.62 -26.51 -14.62
N ASP A 368 -8.92 -27.57 -14.23
CA ASP A 368 -9.08 -28.94 -14.75
C ASP A 368 -10.54 -29.46 -14.70
N ASP A 369 -11.24 -29.22 -13.59
CA ASP A 369 -12.63 -29.65 -13.40
C ASP A 369 -13.60 -28.77 -14.22
N PHE A 370 -13.33 -27.46 -14.26
CA PHE A 370 -14.12 -26.51 -15.06
C PHE A 370 -13.98 -26.75 -16.56
N ILE A 371 -12.78 -27.10 -17.06
CA ILE A 371 -12.55 -27.43 -18.49
C ILE A 371 -13.44 -28.60 -18.93
N GLN A 372 -13.56 -29.65 -18.11
CA GLN A 372 -14.38 -30.83 -18.42
C GLN A 372 -15.89 -30.54 -18.46
N ARG A 373 -16.29 -29.42 -17.85
CA ARG A 373 -17.68 -28.98 -17.69
C ARG A 373 -18.02 -27.76 -18.54
N CYS A 374 -17.07 -27.21 -19.29
CA CYS A 374 -17.36 -26.21 -20.30
C CYS A 374 -18.37 -26.81 -21.29
N GLY A 375 -19.43 -26.06 -21.59
CA GLY A 375 -20.59 -26.54 -22.35
C GLY A 375 -21.73 -27.15 -21.54
N ASP A 376 -21.58 -27.33 -20.21
CA ASP A 376 -22.71 -27.63 -19.33
C ASP A 376 -23.78 -26.53 -19.43
N ASP A 377 -25.05 -26.87 -19.21
CA ASP A 377 -26.12 -25.87 -19.19
C ASP A 377 -25.93 -24.86 -18.03
N PRO A 378 -26.45 -23.62 -18.17
CA PRO A 378 -26.23 -22.56 -17.18
C PRO A 378 -26.56 -22.96 -15.73
N GLN A 379 -27.63 -23.74 -15.53
CA GLN A 379 -28.03 -24.20 -14.19
C GLN A 379 -26.99 -25.15 -13.61
N SER A 380 -26.56 -26.15 -14.40
CA SER A 380 -25.52 -27.10 -13.99
C SER A 380 -24.21 -26.41 -13.61
N LYS A 381 -23.80 -25.36 -14.34
CA LYS A 381 -22.60 -24.57 -14.01
C LYS A 381 -22.72 -23.84 -12.68
N VAL A 382 -23.87 -23.19 -12.47
CA VAL A 382 -24.16 -22.43 -11.26
C VAL A 382 -24.19 -23.35 -10.04
N ASP A 383 -24.89 -24.49 -10.14
CA ASP A 383 -24.96 -25.50 -9.08
C ASP A 383 -23.59 -26.10 -8.72
N HIS A 384 -22.70 -26.20 -9.72
CA HIS A 384 -21.34 -26.67 -9.51
C HIS A 384 -20.49 -25.65 -8.72
N CYS A 385 -20.63 -24.35 -9.02
CA CYS A 385 -19.86 -23.31 -8.36
C CYS A 385 -20.41 -22.89 -6.98
N ILE A 386 -21.71 -23.10 -6.75
CA ILE A 386 -22.46 -22.56 -5.61
C ILE A 386 -23.24 -23.69 -4.93
N THR A 387 -22.91 -23.95 -3.67
CA THR A 387 -23.58 -25.01 -2.87
C THR A 387 -25.03 -24.68 -2.46
N ARG A 388 -25.57 -23.54 -2.87
CA ARG A 388 -26.89 -23.04 -2.44
C ARG A 388 -27.77 -22.84 -3.66
N SER A 389 -28.99 -23.35 -3.61
CA SER A 389 -29.99 -23.17 -4.67
C SER A 389 -30.84 -21.90 -4.49
N THR A 390 -30.74 -21.21 -3.34
CA THR A 390 -31.55 -20.03 -3.02
C THR A 390 -30.73 -18.89 -2.40
N ALA A 391 -31.19 -17.66 -2.62
CA ALA A 391 -30.69 -16.44 -2.02
C ALA A 391 -31.84 -15.66 -1.37
N GLU A 392 -31.83 -15.55 -0.04
CA GLU A 392 -32.75 -14.70 0.70
C GLU A 392 -32.21 -13.27 0.73
N VAL A 393 -32.97 -12.30 0.20
CA VAL A 393 -32.60 -10.89 0.17
C VAL A 393 -33.73 -10.08 0.77
N GLY A 394 -33.47 -9.47 1.94
CA GLY A 394 -34.53 -8.87 2.75
C GLY A 394 -35.61 -9.89 3.14
N ASN A 395 -36.85 -9.67 2.68
CA ASN A 395 -37.99 -10.56 2.93
C ASN A 395 -38.38 -11.43 1.72
N VAL A 396 -37.57 -11.43 0.66
CA VAL A 396 -37.82 -12.18 -0.57
C VAL A 396 -36.80 -13.31 -0.70
N THR A 397 -37.27 -14.49 -1.08
CA THR A 397 -36.40 -15.63 -1.39
C THR A 397 -36.40 -15.82 -2.90
N TYR A 398 -35.21 -15.72 -3.50
CA TYR A 398 -35.00 -15.99 -4.91
C TYR A 398 -34.35 -17.37 -5.07
N THR A 399 -34.83 -18.18 -5.99
CA THR A 399 -34.07 -19.36 -6.44
C THR A 399 -33.07 -18.94 -7.51
N LEU A 400 -31.92 -19.61 -7.60
CA LEU A 400 -30.93 -19.28 -8.64
C LEU A 400 -31.48 -19.59 -10.04
N SER A 401 -32.34 -20.59 -10.19
CA SER A 401 -33.03 -20.90 -11.44
C SER A 401 -33.94 -19.75 -11.90
N GLU A 402 -34.72 -19.15 -10.98
CA GLU A 402 -35.53 -17.97 -11.30
C GLU A 402 -34.66 -16.79 -11.76
N ILE A 403 -33.48 -16.59 -11.16
CA ILE A 403 -32.54 -15.52 -11.56
C ILE A 403 -31.95 -15.78 -12.96
N ILE A 404 -31.63 -17.03 -13.29
CA ILE A 404 -31.11 -17.41 -14.62
C ILE A 404 -32.18 -17.13 -15.68
N GLU A 405 -33.44 -17.51 -15.40
CA GLU A 405 -34.56 -17.34 -16.32
C GLU A 405 -35.03 -15.87 -16.42
N ASN A 406 -35.13 -15.16 -15.30
CA ASN A 406 -35.67 -13.81 -15.20
C ASN A 406 -34.64 -12.77 -14.72
N ASN A 407 -34.20 -11.91 -15.66
CA ASN A 407 -33.21 -10.87 -15.40
C ASN A 407 -33.70 -9.80 -14.42
N GLU A 408 -35.00 -9.48 -14.42
CA GLU A 408 -35.55 -8.43 -13.56
C GLU A 408 -35.45 -8.82 -12.07
N ASP A 409 -35.71 -10.10 -11.76
CA ASP A 409 -35.58 -10.62 -10.40
C ASP A 409 -34.11 -10.61 -9.94
N GLY A 410 -33.20 -10.96 -10.85
CA GLY A 410 -31.75 -10.90 -10.59
C GLY A 410 -31.24 -9.49 -10.29
N GLU A 411 -31.61 -8.50 -11.10
CA GLU A 411 -31.22 -7.09 -10.89
C GLU A 411 -31.82 -6.51 -9.61
N ALA A 412 -33.08 -6.81 -9.29
CA ALA A 412 -33.71 -6.38 -8.04
C ALA A 412 -33.03 -6.97 -6.80
N ALA A 413 -32.65 -8.26 -6.88
CA ALA A 413 -31.92 -8.95 -5.82
C ALA A 413 -30.50 -8.40 -5.66
N LEU A 414 -29.79 -8.11 -6.77
CA LEU A 414 -28.49 -7.45 -6.76
C LEU A 414 -28.58 -6.10 -6.05
N GLU A 415 -29.51 -5.25 -6.45
CA GLU A 415 -29.62 -3.90 -5.90
C GLU A 415 -29.85 -3.91 -4.39
N SER A 416 -30.74 -4.79 -3.92
CA SER A 416 -31.04 -4.94 -2.50
C SER A 416 -29.84 -5.48 -1.70
N LEU A 417 -29.07 -6.42 -2.26
CA LEU A 417 -27.85 -6.93 -1.63
C LEU A 417 -26.74 -5.89 -1.55
N ILE A 418 -26.61 -5.04 -2.58
CA ILE A 418 -25.63 -3.95 -2.56
C ILE A 418 -25.96 -2.96 -1.43
N ASP A 419 -27.24 -2.65 -1.21
CA ASP A 419 -27.65 -1.79 -0.08
C ASP A 419 -27.33 -2.41 1.29
N GLU A 420 -27.54 -3.72 1.45
CA GLU A 420 -27.17 -4.46 2.68
C GLU A 420 -25.64 -4.46 2.91
N LEU A 421 -24.87 -4.65 1.84
CA LEU A 421 -23.41 -4.69 1.87
C LEU A 421 -22.77 -3.33 2.15
N LEU A 422 -23.38 -2.24 1.66
CA LEU A 422 -22.94 -0.89 1.99
C LEU A 422 -23.09 -0.58 3.49
N GLN A 423 -24.08 -1.18 4.17
CA GLN A 423 -24.30 -0.99 5.60
C GLN A 423 -23.35 -1.82 6.47
N SER A 424 -23.22 -3.12 6.17
CA SER A 424 -22.59 -4.08 7.11
C SER A 424 -21.41 -4.86 6.56
N ASP A 425 -21.17 -4.86 5.24
CA ASP A 425 -20.20 -5.74 4.55
C ASP A 425 -20.20 -7.18 5.13
N ASP A 426 -21.38 -7.77 5.26
CA ASP A 426 -21.54 -9.10 5.86
C ASP A 426 -21.07 -10.23 4.92
N SER A 427 -20.46 -11.26 5.52
CA SER A 427 -19.91 -12.39 4.76
C SER A 427 -20.97 -13.25 4.06
N LEU A 428 -22.16 -13.38 4.65
CA LEU A 428 -23.28 -14.11 4.08
C LEU A 428 -23.85 -13.32 2.91
N ALA A 429 -24.03 -12.00 3.07
CA ALA A 429 -24.45 -11.11 1.99
C ALA A 429 -23.48 -11.15 0.80
N ARG A 430 -22.15 -11.15 1.05
CA ARG A 430 -21.14 -11.31 -0.02
C ARG A 430 -21.28 -12.65 -0.74
N SER A 431 -21.57 -13.71 0.00
CA SER A 431 -21.78 -15.03 -0.59
C SER A 431 -23.03 -15.09 -1.45
N LYS A 432 -24.10 -14.39 -1.06
CA LYS A 432 -25.32 -14.25 -1.86
C LYS A 432 -25.04 -13.42 -3.12
N LEU A 433 -24.34 -12.30 -2.99
CA LEU A 433 -23.97 -11.45 -4.13
C LEU A 433 -23.22 -12.25 -5.20
N ARG A 434 -22.16 -12.98 -4.82
CA ARG A 434 -21.42 -13.84 -5.75
C ARG A 434 -22.32 -14.87 -6.45
N ALA A 435 -23.26 -15.46 -5.72
CA ALA A 435 -24.16 -16.46 -6.29
C ALA A 435 -25.05 -15.86 -7.38
N ILE A 436 -25.60 -14.67 -7.11
CA ILE A 436 -26.47 -13.95 -8.05
C ILE A 436 -25.65 -13.45 -9.25
N GLU A 437 -24.45 -12.88 -9.04
CA GLU A 437 -23.60 -12.43 -10.14
C GLU A 437 -23.21 -13.58 -11.08
N LEU A 438 -22.84 -14.75 -10.54
CA LEU A 438 -22.51 -15.92 -11.36
C LEU A 438 -23.73 -16.48 -12.10
N ALA A 439 -24.90 -16.50 -11.45
CA ALA A 439 -26.15 -16.90 -12.10
C ALA A 439 -26.48 -16.00 -13.30
N LEU A 440 -26.37 -14.69 -13.11
CA LEU A 440 -26.57 -13.71 -14.19
C LEU A 440 -25.51 -13.81 -15.29
N LEU A 441 -24.25 -14.07 -14.93
CA LEU A 441 -23.17 -14.24 -15.90
C LEU A 441 -23.36 -15.50 -16.76
N SER A 442 -23.76 -16.62 -16.16
CA SER A 442 -23.98 -17.90 -16.85
C SER A 442 -25.00 -17.81 -17.99
N ARG A 443 -25.94 -16.87 -17.89
CA ARG A 443 -26.96 -16.60 -18.91
C ARG A 443 -26.38 -15.99 -20.19
N GLN A 444 -25.32 -15.17 -20.07
CA GLN A 444 -24.77 -14.45 -21.23
C GLN A 444 -24.09 -15.38 -22.23
N SER A 445 -23.53 -16.48 -21.73
CA SER A 445 -22.84 -17.52 -22.49
C SER A 445 -23.77 -18.23 -23.47
N GLY A 446 -25.08 -18.24 -23.16
CA GLY A 446 -26.12 -18.75 -24.05
C GLY A 446 -26.61 -17.76 -25.13
N ILE A 447 -26.07 -16.54 -25.20
CA ILE A 447 -26.53 -15.46 -26.10
C ILE A 447 -25.55 -15.20 -27.26
N THR A 448 -24.48 -15.98 -27.41
CA THR A 448 -23.63 -15.91 -28.61
C THR A 448 -24.32 -16.66 -29.78
N PRO A 449 -24.58 -16.03 -30.94
CA PRO A 449 -25.34 -16.61 -32.05
C PRO A 449 -24.68 -17.80 -32.75
#